data_AF-A0A7S0GN20-F1
#
_entry.id   AF-A0A7S0GN20-F1
#
_cell.length_a   1.000
_cell.length_b   1.000
_cell.length_c   1.000
_cell.angle_alpha   90.00
_cell.angle_beta   90.00
_cell.angle_gamma   90.00
#
_symmetry.space_group_name_H-M   'P 1'
#
loop_
_entity.id
_entity.type
_entity.pdbx_description
1 polymer ?
#
loop_
_entity_poly.entity_id
_entity_poly.type
_entity_poly.pdbx_seq_one_letter_code
_entity_poly.pdbx_strand_id
1 'polypeptide(L)'
;MQSDLPPRPAKPLPPCVPFLPQDNDAAACDPSASAVVALLNDRLGALLRFDAPTFWAHIAHDASIAHALDTYLQFRRRPHDAPIDGNATMMTSAEEDALAKRVFLTYKRVGDPNEPNAPSLLVRSRIVHDRDLVDPAKTFDLCVLYAPDNPKHTEALLTNLATTHDTLAFAFRADSDANANASSSSSSSS
;
A
#
# COMPACT_ATOMS: atom_id res chain seq x y z
N MET A 1 -23.14 15.23 -0.82
CA MET A 1 -22.04 14.35 -1.26
C MET A 1 -22.20 13.03 -0.53
N GLN A 2 -22.89 12.06 -1.13
CA GLN A 2 -23.00 10.71 -0.56
C GLN A 2 -21.60 10.06 -0.55
N SER A 3 -21.31 9.31 0.49
CA SER A 3 -20.04 8.64 0.71
C SER A 3 -19.84 7.53 -0.33
N ASP A 4 -19.13 7.82 -1.42
CA ASP A 4 -18.72 6.85 -2.46
C ASP A 4 -17.68 5.81 -1.97
N LEU A 5 -17.45 5.71 -0.66
CA LEU A 5 -16.60 4.68 -0.11
C LEU A 5 -17.32 3.33 -0.16
N PRO A 6 -16.59 2.23 -0.42
CA PRO A 6 -17.18 0.89 -0.39
C PRO A 6 -17.83 0.63 0.97
N PRO A 7 -18.90 -0.18 1.03
CA PRO A 7 -19.53 -0.54 2.28
C PRO A 7 -18.53 -1.26 3.20
N ARG A 8 -18.76 -1.19 4.53
CA ARG A 8 -17.93 -1.92 5.48
C ARG A 8 -17.94 -3.42 5.17
N PRO A 9 -16.80 -4.11 5.33
CA PRO A 9 -16.73 -5.54 5.05
C PRO A 9 -17.66 -6.33 5.98
N ALA A 10 -18.42 -7.27 5.42
CA ALA A 10 -19.36 -8.11 6.18
C ALA A 10 -18.65 -9.01 7.20
N LYS A 11 -17.42 -9.44 6.90
CA LYS A 11 -16.57 -10.22 7.78
C LYS A 11 -15.25 -9.47 7.99
N PRO A 12 -15.11 -8.69 9.06
CA PRO A 12 -13.88 -7.95 9.31
C PRO A 12 -12.73 -8.92 9.61
N LEU A 13 -11.57 -8.65 9.02
CA LEU A 13 -10.32 -9.25 9.46
C LEU A 13 -9.96 -8.75 10.86
N PRO A 14 -9.28 -9.57 11.68
CA PRO A 14 -8.64 -9.06 12.88
C PRO A 14 -7.58 -8.01 12.52
N PRO A 15 -7.37 -6.97 13.34
CA PRO A 15 -6.45 -5.89 13.02
C PRO A 15 -5.03 -6.41 12.82
N CYS A 16 -4.30 -5.77 11.90
CA CYS A 16 -2.88 -5.99 11.71
C CYS A 16 -2.08 -5.38 12.87
N VAL A 17 -0.93 -5.99 13.15
CA VAL A 17 0.06 -5.44 14.08
C VAL A 17 1.10 -4.63 13.30
N PRO A 18 1.67 -3.56 13.87
CA PRO A 18 2.79 -2.86 13.24
C PRO A 18 4.00 -3.80 13.17
N PHE A 19 4.82 -3.62 12.14
CA PHE A 19 6.12 -4.28 12.04
C PHE A 19 7.16 -3.41 12.74
N LEU A 20 8.03 -3.99 13.57
CA LEU A 20 9.04 -3.28 14.35
C LEU A 20 10.46 -3.73 13.93
N PRO A 21 11.51 -2.94 14.22
CA PRO A 21 12.88 -3.31 13.87
C PRO A 21 13.32 -4.70 14.35
N GLN A 22 12.87 -5.11 15.54
CA GLN A 22 13.15 -6.42 16.14
C GLN A 22 12.53 -7.59 15.36
N ASP A 23 11.49 -7.33 14.57
CA ASP A 23 10.78 -8.37 13.81
C ASP A 23 11.61 -8.85 12.59
N ASN A 24 12.71 -8.14 12.26
CA ASN A 24 13.70 -8.60 11.28
C ASN A 24 14.53 -9.79 11.77
N ASP A 25 14.48 -10.13 13.06
CA ASP A 25 15.26 -11.21 13.64
C ASP A 25 14.45 -12.53 13.72
N ALA A 26 13.36 -12.64 12.95
CA ALA A 26 12.58 -13.88 12.82
C ALA A 26 13.44 -15.06 12.33
N ALA A 27 14.39 -14.82 11.42
CA ALA A 27 15.35 -15.83 10.98
C ALA A 27 16.28 -16.34 12.10
N ALA A 28 16.47 -15.56 13.17
CA ALA A 28 17.21 -15.97 14.36
C ALA A 28 16.35 -16.80 15.34
N CYS A 29 15.15 -17.22 14.92
CA CYS A 29 14.17 -17.96 15.72
C CYS A 29 13.71 -17.21 16.98
N ASP A 30 13.70 -15.87 16.95
CA ASP A 30 13.06 -15.10 18.03
C ASP A 30 11.53 -15.37 18.00
N PRO A 31 10.93 -15.88 19.10
CA PRO A 31 9.52 -16.25 19.11
C PRO A 31 8.57 -15.08 18.87
N SER A 32 8.92 -13.88 19.35
CA SER A 32 8.11 -12.68 19.15
C SER A 32 8.13 -12.22 17.70
N ALA A 33 9.30 -12.08 17.11
CA ALA A 33 9.48 -11.71 15.71
C ALA A 33 8.77 -12.69 14.77
N SER A 34 8.95 -14.00 15.00
CA SER A 34 8.31 -15.05 14.21
C SER A 34 6.78 -14.99 14.31
N ALA A 35 6.24 -14.73 15.50
CA ALA A 35 4.79 -14.59 15.70
C ALA A 35 4.21 -13.38 14.94
N VAL A 36 4.92 -12.24 14.91
CA VAL A 36 4.51 -11.05 14.17
C VAL A 36 4.52 -11.31 12.66
N VAL A 37 5.61 -11.90 12.14
CA VAL A 37 5.74 -12.26 10.72
C VAL A 37 4.64 -13.23 10.30
N ALA A 38 4.39 -14.28 11.10
CA ALA A 38 3.31 -15.24 10.84
C ALA A 38 1.93 -14.57 10.83
N LEU A 39 1.66 -13.69 11.81
CA LEU A 39 0.39 -12.96 11.88
C LEU A 39 0.18 -12.07 10.66
N LEU A 40 1.18 -11.27 10.27
CA LEU A 40 1.11 -10.42 9.08
C LEU A 40 0.94 -11.24 7.80
N ASN A 41 1.64 -12.38 7.70
CA ASN A 41 1.48 -13.32 6.60
C ASN A 41 0.06 -13.86 6.46
N ASP A 42 -0.57 -14.23 7.57
CA ASP A 42 -1.95 -14.71 7.58
C ASP A 42 -2.92 -13.60 7.21
N ARG A 43 -2.71 -12.38 7.73
CA ARG A 43 -3.60 -11.23 7.48
C ARG A 43 -3.51 -10.75 6.03
N LEU A 44 -2.31 -10.47 5.53
CA LEU A 44 -2.12 -10.06 4.13
C LEU A 44 -2.46 -11.20 3.16
N GLY A 45 -2.17 -12.45 3.55
CA GLY A 45 -2.59 -13.63 2.79
C GLY A 45 -4.11 -13.75 2.67
N ALA A 46 -4.85 -13.49 3.74
CA ALA A 46 -6.32 -13.45 3.70
C ALA A 46 -6.84 -12.26 2.90
N LEU A 47 -6.25 -11.07 3.09
CA LEU A 47 -6.59 -9.85 2.35
C LEU A 47 -6.48 -10.05 0.84
N LEU A 48 -5.39 -10.65 0.37
CA LEU A 48 -5.14 -10.91 -1.04
C LEU A 48 -6.09 -11.95 -1.66
N ARG A 49 -6.73 -12.80 -0.86
CA ARG A 49 -7.71 -13.81 -1.33
C ARG A 49 -9.11 -13.24 -1.54
N PHE A 50 -9.42 -12.06 -0.99
CA PHE A 50 -10.71 -11.44 -1.20
C PHE A 50 -10.91 -10.97 -2.64
N ASP A 51 -12.17 -10.90 -3.05
CA ASP A 51 -12.58 -10.24 -4.27
C ASP A 51 -12.36 -8.72 -4.17
N ALA A 52 -12.27 -8.05 -5.33
CA ALA A 52 -11.97 -6.62 -5.40
C ALA A 52 -12.83 -5.74 -4.47
N PRO A 53 -14.17 -5.83 -4.46
CA PRO A 53 -14.97 -4.94 -3.61
C PRO A 53 -14.71 -5.18 -2.11
N THR A 54 -14.52 -6.43 -1.68
CA THR A 54 -14.19 -6.76 -0.28
C THR A 54 -12.77 -6.34 0.08
N PHE A 55 -11.81 -6.47 -0.84
CA PHE A 55 -10.44 -5.97 -0.66
C PHE A 55 -10.45 -4.46 -0.42
N TRP A 56 -11.08 -3.69 -1.32
CA TRP A 56 -11.16 -2.23 -1.21
C TRP A 56 -11.96 -1.78 0.00
N ALA A 57 -12.98 -2.53 0.43
CA ALA A 57 -13.68 -2.29 1.69
C ALA A 57 -12.75 -2.42 2.92
N HIS A 58 -11.90 -3.45 2.96
CA HIS A 58 -10.93 -3.60 4.05
C HIS A 58 -9.91 -2.46 4.04
N ILE A 59 -9.33 -2.13 2.89
CA ILE A 59 -8.39 -1.01 2.77
C ILE A 59 -9.05 0.31 3.19
N ALA A 60 -10.29 0.56 2.77
CA ALA A 60 -11.02 1.79 3.06
C ALA A 60 -11.43 1.94 4.53
N HIS A 61 -11.60 0.85 5.29
CA HIS A 61 -12.14 0.90 6.65
C HIS A 61 -11.16 0.48 7.75
N ASP A 62 -10.14 -0.32 7.43
CA ASP A 62 -9.16 -0.83 8.38
C ASP A 62 -7.83 -0.07 8.28
N ALA A 63 -7.63 0.87 9.20
CA ALA A 63 -6.39 1.66 9.29
C ALA A 63 -5.16 0.80 9.65
N SER A 64 -5.36 -0.34 10.32
CA SER A 64 -4.25 -1.17 10.78
C SER A 64 -3.47 -1.78 9.62
N ILE A 65 -4.13 -2.04 8.47
CA ILE A 65 -3.49 -2.55 7.27
C ILE A 65 -2.50 -1.52 6.72
N ALA A 66 -2.94 -0.28 6.54
CA ALA A 66 -2.08 0.80 6.05
C ALA A 66 -0.90 1.03 7.00
N HIS A 67 -1.16 1.06 8.31
CA HIS A 67 -0.11 1.24 9.31
C HIS A 67 0.91 0.09 9.34
N ALA A 68 0.45 -1.16 9.18
CA ALA A 68 1.34 -2.32 9.10
C ALA A 68 2.21 -2.32 7.83
N LEU A 69 1.65 -1.89 6.69
CA LEU A 69 2.40 -1.75 5.45
C LEU A 69 3.47 -0.65 5.55
N ASP A 70 3.10 0.50 6.12
CA ASP A 70 3.99 1.65 6.34
C ASP A 70 5.17 1.27 7.26
N THR A 71 4.87 0.74 8.45
CA THR A 71 5.89 0.30 9.40
C THR A 71 6.77 -0.84 8.84
N TYR A 72 6.21 -1.73 8.01
CA TYR A 72 7.02 -2.73 7.31
C TYR A 72 8.01 -2.09 6.34
N LEU A 73 7.57 -1.15 5.49
CA LEU A 73 8.46 -0.47 4.54
C LEU A 73 9.55 0.33 5.27
N GLN A 74 9.19 0.98 6.39
CA GLN A 74 10.11 1.78 7.20
C GLN A 74 11.19 0.93 7.87
N PHE A 75 10.82 -0.19 8.48
CA PHE A 75 11.72 -0.95 9.36
C PHE A 75 12.30 -2.22 8.75
N ARG A 76 11.86 -2.63 7.55
CA ARG A 76 12.46 -3.80 6.88
C ARG A 76 13.94 -3.54 6.60
N ARG A 77 14.80 -4.45 7.04
CA ARG A 77 16.26 -4.36 6.85
C ARG A 77 16.58 -4.33 5.34
N ARG A 78 17.33 -3.33 4.89
CA ARG A 78 17.68 -3.14 3.47
C ARG A 78 18.96 -3.91 3.14
N PRO A 79 19.16 -4.37 1.89
CA PRO A 79 20.38 -5.08 1.50
C PRO A 79 21.70 -4.38 1.85
N HIS A 80 21.68 -3.04 1.95
CA HIS A 80 22.86 -2.21 2.27
C HIS A 80 23.02 -1.90 3.76
N ASP A 81 22.09 -2.31 4.62
CA ASP A 81 22.16 -2.10 6.07
C ASP A 81 23.03 -3.16 6.78
N ALA A 82 23.60 -4.11 6.02
CA ALA A 82 24.52 -5.10 6.57
C ALA A 82 25.78 -4.40 7.14
N PRO A 83 26.26 -4.78 8.34
CA PRO A 83 27.49 -4.23 8.90
C PRO A 83 28.66 -4.40 7.93
N ILE A 84 29.50 -3.36 7.79
CA ILE A 84 30.73 -3.36 6.98
C ILE A 84 31.73 -4.44 7.45
N ASP A 85 31.58 -4.91 8.68
CA ASP A 85 32.34 -6.02 9.26
C ASP A 85 31.84 -7.35 8.69
N GLY A 86 32.36 -7.67 7.50
CA GLY A 86 31.94 -8.78 6.65
C GLY A 86 31.79 -10.12 7.37
N ASN A 87 30.53 -10.51 7.61
CA ASN A 87 30.05 -11.90 7.56
C ASN A 87 28.54 -12.07 7.70
N ALA A 88 27.74 -10.99 7.74
CA ALA A 88 26.29 -11.11 7.79
C ALA A 88 25.73 -11.31 6.37
N THR A 89 25.73 -12.55 5.86
CA THR A 89 24.74 -12.92 4.84
C THR A 89 23.38 -12.62 5.46
N MET A 90 22.60 -11.71 4.88
CA MET A 90 21.19 -11.53 5.28
C MET A 90 20.47 -12.85 4.99
N MET A 91 20.39 -13.70 6.00
CA MET A 91 19.56 -14.89 5.95
C MET A 91 18.13 -14.43 6.23
N THR A 92 17.30 -14.48 5.19
CA THR A 92 15.85 -14.37 5.34
C THR A 92 15.28 -15.75 5.53
N SER A 93 14.32 -15.88 6.44
CA SER A 93 13.51 -17.08 6.57
C SER A 93 12.48 -17.17 5.44
N ALA A 94 11.97 -18.37 5.18
CA ALA A 94 10.90 -18.57 4.18
C ALA A 94 9.63 -17.77 4.52
N GLU A 95 9.38 -17.52 5.81
CA GLU A 95 8.24 -16.73 6.29
C GLU A 95 8.42 -15.23 6.01
N GLU A 96 9.62 -14.70 6.18
CA GLU A 96 9.94 -13.31 5.83
C GLU A 96 9.86 -13.08 4.31
N ASP A 97 10.37 -14.02 3.51
CA ASP A 97 10.25 -13.96 2.05
C ASP A 97 8.78 -13.98 1.61
N ALA A 98 7.96 -14.79 2.29
CA ALA A 98 6.54 -14.85 2.03
C ALA A 98 5.83 -13.54 2.43
N LEU A 99 6.29 -12.87 3.50
CA LEU A 99 5.78 -11.57 3.92
C LEU A 99 6.14 -10.50 2.91
N ALA A 100 7.40 -10.43 2.48
CA ALA A 100 7.86 -9.51 1.45
C ALA A 100 7.04 -9.64 0.16
N LYS A 101 6.80 -10.88 -0.30
CA LYS A 101 5.94 -11.15 -1.47
C LYS A 101 4.51 -10.66 -1.26
N ARG A 102 3.92 -10.87 -0.08
CA ARG A 102 2.55 -10.44 0.22
C ARG A 102 2.41 -8.93 0.30
N VAL A 103 3.39 -8.24 0.89
CA VAL A 103 3.44 -6.77 0.91
C VAL A 103 3.53 -6.24 -0.52
N PHE A 104 4.46 -6.75 -1.33
CA PHE A 104 4.58 -6.36 -2.74
C PHE A 104 3.29 -6.58 -3.53
N LEU A 105 2.67 -7.75 -3.40
CA LEU A 105 1.42 -8.06 -4.09
C LEU A 105 0.24 -7.19 -3.62
N THR A 106 0.24 -6.78 -2.35
CA THR A 106 -0.77 -5.84 -1.82
C THR A 106 -0.64 -4.49 -2.51
N TYR A 107 0.57 -3.92 -2.57
CA TYR A 107 0.83 -2.69 -3.30
C TYR A 107 0.51 -2.81 -4.80
N LYS A 108 0.88 -3.94 -5.41
CA LYS A 108 0.57 -4.22 -6.81
C LYS A 108 -0.92 -4.20 -7.09
N ARG A 109 -1.71 -4.80 -6.20
CA ARG A 109 -3.16 -4.81 -6.32
C ARG A 109 -3.76 -3.42 -6.11
N VAL A 110 -3.27 -2.65 -5.14
CA VAL A 110 -3.68 -1.25 -4.93
C VAL A 110 -3.46 -0.40 -6.18
N GLY A 111 -2.33 -0.59 -6.87
CA GLY A 111 -2.01 0.14 -8.10
C GLY A 111 -2.68 -0.38 -9.37
N ASP A 112 -3.23 -1.60 -9.40
CA ASP A 112 -3.64 -2.26 -10.65
C ASP A 112 -4.80 -1.51 -11.36
N PRO A 113 -4.58 -0.86 -12.51
CA PRO A 113 -5.62 -0.10 -13.18
C PRO A 113 -6.74 -0.98 -13.76
N ASN A 114 -6.46 -2.28 -13.96
CA ASN A 114 -7.37 -3.21 -14.63
C ASN A 114 -8.00 -4.23 -13.67
N GLU A 115 -7.96 -3.98 -12.35
CA GLU A 115 -8.54 -4.89 -11.38
C GLU A 115 -10.06 -5.06 -11.63
N PRO A 116 -10.54 -6.27 -11.93
CA PRO A 116 -11.95 -6.50 -12.24
C PRO A 116 -12.82 -6.27 -11.02
N ASN A 117 -13.95 -5.58 -11.21
CA ASN A 117 -14.91 -5.24 -10.15
C ASN A 117 -14.33 -4.34 -9.03
N ALA A 118 -13.19 -3.69 -9.28
CA ALA A 118 -12.69 -2.67 -8.37
C ALA A 118 -13.57 -1.40 -8.43
N PRO A 119 -13.59 -0.59 -7.36
CA PRO A 119 -14.22 0.72 -7.40
C PRO A 119 -13.62 1.60 -8.50
N SER A 120 -14.33 2.67 -8.87
CA SER A 120 -13.81 3.63 -9.86
C SER A 120 -12.45 4.18 -9.44
N LEU A 121 -11.63 4.57 -10.41
CA LEU A 121 -10.27 5.05 -10.15
C LEU A 121 -10.26 6.27 -9.19
N LEU A 122 -11.26 7.15 -9.27
CA LEU A 122 -11.45 8.27 -8.34
C LEU A 122 -11.67 7.80 -6.90
N VAL A 123 -12.52 6.79 -6.69
CA VAL A 123 -12.78 6.23 -5.35
C VAL A 123 -11.53 5.56 -4.81
N ARG A 124 -10.81 4.81 -5.64
CA ARG A 124 -9.54 4.17 -5.26
C ARG A 124 -8.48 5.20 -4.90
N SER A 125 -8.33 6.25 -5.70
CA SER A 125 -7.42 7.36 -5.47
C SER A 125 -7.70 8.05 -4.13
N ARG A 126 -8.98 8.29 -3.83
CA ARG A 126 -9.42 8.79 -2.53
C ARG A 126 -9.06 7.87 -1.38
N ILE A 127 -9.31 6.57 -1.52
CA ILE A 127 -8.95 5.59 -0.48
C ILE A 127 -7.43 5.58 -0.26
N VAL A 128 -6.64 5.60 -1.33
CA VAL A 128 -5.17 5.63 -1.26
C VAL A 128 -4.68 6.87 -0.52
N HIS A 129 -5.26 8.03 -0.81
CA HIS A 129 -4.93 9.29 -0.15
C HIS A 129 -5.40 9.31 1.31
N ASP A 130 -6.66 8.97 1.60
CA ASP A 130 -7.25 8.98 2.95
C ASP A 130 -6.57 7.98 3.90
N ARG A 131 -5.89 6.96 3.35
CA ARG A 131 -5.16 5.93 4.09
C ARG A 131 -3.65 6.09 4.07
N ASP A 132 -3.14 7.14 3.44
CA ASP A 132 -1.69 7.40 3.31
C ASP A 132 -0.91 6.18 2.78
N LEU A 133 -1.49 5.43 1.83
CA LEU A 133 -0.88 4.22 1.31
C LEU A 133 0.30 4.50 0.39
N VAL A 134 0.31 5.67 -0.26
CA VAL A 134 1.33 6.07 -1.22
C VAL A 134 1.79 7.47 -0.88
N ASP A 135 3.08 7.59 -0.59
CA ASP A 135 3.79 8.86 -0.44
C ASP A 135 5.17 8.73 -1.13
N PRO A 136 5.94 9.83 -1.25
CA PRO A 136 7.28 9.75 -1.81
C PRO A 136 8.21 8.82 -1.03
N ALA A 137 8.09 8.74 0.31
CA ALA A 137 8.97 7.93 1.15
C ALA A 137 8.75 6.41 0.90
N LYS A 138 7.52 5.94 1.01
CA LYS A 138 7.05 4.58 0.70
C LYS A 138 7.40 4.21 -0.74
N THR A 139 7.32 5.15 -1.69
CA THR A 139 7.75 4.91 -3.09
C THR A 139 9.25 4.60 -3.17
N PHE A 140 10.10 5.35 -2.47
CA PHE A 140 11.53 5.06 -2.38
C PHE A 140 11.81 3.75 -1.64
N ASP A 141 11.08 3.46 -0.58
CA ASP A 141 11.23 2.22 0.18
C ASP A 141 10.87 0.99 -0.67
N LEU A 142 9.79 1.07 -1.45
CA LEU A 142 9.42 0.06 -2.44
C LEU A 142 10.52 -0.14 -3.49
N CYS A 143 11.13 0.94 -4.00
CA CYS A 143 12.27 0.84 -4.91
C CYS A 143 13.43 0.07 -4.26
N VAL A 144 13.85 0.49 -3.06
CA VAL A 144 15.03 -0.08 -2.40
C VAL A 144 14.81 -1.55 -2.04
N LEU A 145 13.61 -1.92 -1.60
CA LEU A 145 13.31 -3.28 -1.16
C LEU A 145 13.08 -4.25 -2.32
N TYR A 146 12.45 -3.82 -3.43
CA TYR A 146 11.98 -4.76 -4.47
C TYR A 146 12.64 -4.57 -5.84
N ALA A 147 13.31 -3.45 -6.12
CA ALA A 147 13.98 -3.27 -7.41
C ALA A 147 15.16 -4.23 -7.65
N PRO A 148 15.98 -4.63 -6.64
CA PRO A 148 17.07 -5.57 -6.88
C PRO A 148 16.60 -6.94 -7.40
N ASP A 149 15.50 -7.46 -6.84
CA ASP A 149 14.98 -8.79 -7.19
C ASP A 149 14.01 -8.74 -8.37
N ASN A 150 13.23 -7.66 -8.52
CA ASN A 150 12.10 -7.59 -9.46
C ASN A 150 11.99 -6.22 -10.19
N PRO A 151 13.02 -5.76 -10.91
CA PRO A 151 13.10 -4.37 -11.39
C PRO A 151 11.92 -3.96 -12.29
N LYS A 152 11.54 -4.81 -13.26
CA LYS A 152 10.43 -4.52 -14.19
C LYS A 152 9.06 -4.47 -13.51
N HIS A 153 8.84 -5.35 -12.53
CA HIS A 153 7.57 -5.38 -11.81
C HIS A 153 7.47 -4.21 -10.83
N THR A 154 8.59 -3.83 -10.22
CA THR A 154 8.70 -2.66 -9.35
C THR A 154 8.49 -1.37 -10.15
N GLU A 155 9.10 -1.22 -11.33
CA GLU A 155 8.85 -0.08 -12.21
C GLU A 155 7.36 0.07 -12.56
N ALA A 156 6.73 -1.01 -13.06
CA ALA A 156 5.32 -1.00 -13.41
C ALA A 156 4.41 -0.71 -12.19
N LEU A 157 4.76 -1.26 -11.02
CA LEU A 157 4.07 -0.97 -9.76
C LEU A 157 4.08 0.53 -9.46
N LEU A 158 5.25 1.17 -9.51
CA LEU A 158 5.41 2.57 -9.14
C LEU A 158 4.69 3.49 -10.12
N THR A 159 4.75 3.21 -11.43
CA THR A 159 3.98 3.94 -12.45
C THR A 159 2.47 3.87 -12.18
N ASN A 160 1.98 2.68 -11.85
CA ASN A 160 0.58 2.43 -11.56
C ASN A 160 0.11 3.09 -10.26
N LEU A 161 0.94 3.05 -9.20
CA LEU A 161 0.66 3.72 -7.94
C LEU A 161 0.64 5.24 -8.11
N ALA A 162 1.60 5.82 -8.82
CA ALA A 162 1.63 7.25 -9.13
C ALA A 162 0.38 7.69 -9.88
N THR A 163 -0.01 6.93 -10.93
CA THR A 163 -1.25 7.19 -11.68
C THR A 163 -2.49 7.15 -10.78
N THR A 164 -2.58 6.16 -9.90
CA THR A 164 -3.70 6.01 -8.97
C THR A 164 -3.73 7.15 -7.95
N HIS A 165 -2.59 7.55 -7.41
CA HIS A 165 -2.49 8.64 -6.43
C HIS A 165 -2.84 10.01 -7.07
N ASP A 166 -2.29 10.31 -8.24
CA ASP A 166 -2.44 11.64 -8.86
C ASP A 166 -3.84 11.88 -9.45
N THR A 167 -4.60 10.82 -9.69
CA THR A 167 -5.96 10.91 -10.25
C THR A 167 -6.87 11.84 -9.44
N LEU A 168 -6.79 11.80 -8.11
CA LEU A 168 -7.56 12.68 -7.23
C LEU A 168 -7.08 14.13 -7.29
N ALA A 169 -5.77 14.37 -7.38
CA ALA A 169 -5.22 15.71 -7.53
C ALA A 169 -5.66 16.35 -8.86
N PHE A 170 -5.68 15.59 -9.94
CA PHE A 170 -6.19 16.06 -11.24
C PHE A 170 -7.68 16.36 -11.22
N ALA A 171 -8.49 15.53 -10.53
CA ALA A 171 -9.93 15.75 -10.40
C ALA A 171 -10.25 17.06 -9.65
N PHE A 172 -9.59 17.31 -8.52
CA PHE A 172 -9.79 18.56 -7.77
C PHE A 172 -9.39 19.80 -8.56
N ARG A 173 -8.33 19.70 -9.37
CA ARG A 173 -7.90 20.79 -10.24
C ARG A 173 -8.93 21.08 -11.34
N ALA A 174 -9.47 20.05 -11.98
CA ALA A 174 -10.49 20.20 -13.01
C ALA A 174 -11.79 20.84 -12.47
N ASP A 175 -12.23 20.45 -11.26
CA ASP A 175 -13.39 21.04 -10.61
C ASP A 175 -13.16 22.53 -10.27
N SER A 176 -11.96 22.89 -9.82
CA SER A 176 -11.58 24.27 -9.56
C SER A 176 -11.62 25.13 -10.83
N ASP A 177 -11.07 24.62 -11.93
CA ASP A 177 -11.04 25.31 -13.23
C ASP A 177 -12.45 25.47 -13.82
N ALA A 178 -13.31 24.45 -13.68
CA ALA A 178 -14.71 24.51 -14.11
C ALA A 178 -15.52 25.54 -13.31
N ASN A 179 -15.32 25.60 -11.99
CA ASN A 179 -15.99 26.56 -11.11
C ASN A 179 -15.52 28.01 -11.38
N ALA A 180 -14.23 28.21 -11.66
CA ALA A 180 -13.69 29.51 -12.03
C ALA A 180 -14.29 30.04 -13.35
N ASN A 181 -14.50 29.15 -14.33
CA ASN A 181 -15.07 29.52 -15.64
C ASN A 181 -16.60 29.78 -15.58
N ALA A 182 -17.32 29.08 -14.70
CA ALA A 182 -18.73 29.36 -14.44
C ALA A 182 -18.93 30.76 -13.79
N SER A 183 -17.98 31.17 -12.94
CA SER A 183 -18.03 32.47 -12.24
C SER A 183 -17.70 33.66 -13.16
N SER A 184 -16.81 33.48 -14.14
CA SER A 184 -16.44 34.53 -15.11
C SER A 184 -17.54 34.76 -16.17
N SER A 185 -18.21 33.69 -16.60
CA SER A 185 -19.32 33.75 -17.56
C SER A 185 -20.58 34.42 -16.98
N SER A 186 -20.87 34.25 -15.69
CA SER A 186 -21.95 34.99 -15.01
C SER A 186 -21.66 36.49 -14.81
N SER A 187 -20.38 36.89 -14.81
CA SER A 187 -19.95 38.28 -14.59
C SER A 187 -19.96 39.14 -15.87
N SER A 188 -20.10 38.51 -17.04
CA SER A 188 -20.00 39.16 -18.36
C SER A 188 -21.35 39.47 -19.00
N SER A 189 -22.45 39.21 -18.29
CA SER A 189 -23.84 39.34 -18.77
C SER A 189 -24.63 40.45 -18.05
N SER A 190 -23.96 41.51 -17.57
CA SER A 190 -24.60 42.67 -16.92
C SER A 190 -24.15 43.98 -17.54
#